data_AF-A0A2Z6LYW6-F1
#
_entry.id   AF-A0A2Z6LYW6-F1
#
_cell.length_a   1.000
_cell.length_b   1.000
_cell.length_c   1.000
_cell.angle_alpha   90.00
_cell.angle_beta   90.00
_cell.angle_gamma   90.00
#
_symmetry.space_group_name_H-M   'P 1'
#
loop_
_entity.id
_entity.type
_entity.pdbx_description
1 polymer ?
#
loop_
_entity_poly.entity_id
_entity_poly.type
_entity_poly.pdbx_seq_one_letter_code
_entity_poly.pdbx_strand_id
1 'polypeptide(L)'
;MTAPKYLLHKLTQLLSICLCVMMMNLLTTTTTTKATPTYTTTYCTNTNTYASNAILVHFLSRFSRHHRYFFTSRTPWYYSGHNFATSKSIELKGLTLCRRDVTATVCDQCLTAAVNEIRIRCPDKAEALIWYDECFLRYTNRYFDVEKIVPRVNLDDGDVDSSLDLGRFNQSLYRLLNRLVTEAVAAKKVAAGEAVVTEWKKVHGLMQCTDDLTKRRKSFASVL
;
A
#
# COMPACT_ATOMS: atom_id res chain seq x y z
N MET A 1 4.79 15.76 71.70
CA MET A 1 3.59 15.70 70.84
C MET A 1 3.96 15.99 69.38
N THR A 2 4.53 15.02 68.64
CA THR A 2 4.98 15.22 67.24
C THR A 2 4.74 14.03 66.31
N ALA A 3 4.33 12.87 66.84
CA ALA A 3 4.03 11.65 66.07
C ALA A 3 2.88 11.76 65.04
N PRO A 4 1.74 12.45 65.30
CA PRO A 4 0.60 12.40 64.37
C PRO A 4 0.84 13.18 63.07
N LYS A 5 1.64 14.26 63.11
CA LYS A 5 1.96 15.06 61.91
C LYS A 5 2.90 14.31 60.97
N TYR A 6 3.85 13.54 61.52
CA TYR A 6 4.77 12.72 60.72
C TYR A 6 4.05 11.56 60.03
N LEU A 7 3.10 10.92 60.72
CA LEU A 7 2.30 9.85 60.17
C LEU A 7 1.39 10.33 59.03
N LEU A 8 0.76 11.50 59.20
CA LEU A 8 -0.08 12.11 58.17
C LEU A 8 0.72 12.51 56.93
N HIS A 9 1.94 13.02 57.10
CA HIS A 9 2.83 13.39 56.00
C HIS A 9 3.35 12.16 55.22
N LYS A 10 3.64 11.06 55.93
CA LYS A 10 3.99 9.79 55.26
C LYS A 10 2.80 9.19 54.49
N LEU A 11 1.59 9.30 55.04
CA LEU A 11 0.38 8.79 54.40
C LEU A 11 0.09 9.57 53.10
N THR A 12 0.23 10.90 53.10
CA THR A 12 0.03 11.71 51.89
C THR A 12 1.10 11.47 50.82
N GLN A 13 2.35 11.25 51.21
CA GLN A 13 3.41 10.86 50.26
C GLN A 13 3.14 9.49 49.63
N LEU A 14 2.72 8.49 50.42
CA LEU A 14 2.40 7.15 49.91
C LEU A 14 1.19 7.17 48.96
N LEU A 15 0.15 7.95 49.27
CA LEU A 15 -1.01 8.15 48.39
C LEU A 15 -0.62 8.80 47.06
N SER A 16 0.26 9.81 47.09
CA SER A 16 0.77 10.48 45.88
C SER A 16 1.57 9.54 44.98
N ILE A 17 2.48 8.73 45.56
CA ILE A 17 3.26 7.74 44.82
C ILE A 17 2.35 6.69 44.17
N CYS A 18 1.34 6.21 44.89
CA CYS A 18 0.40 5.21 44.39
C CYS A 18 -0.44 5.74 43.21
N LEU A 19 -0.90 7.00 43.30
CA LEU A 19 -1.58 7.70 42.20
C LEU A 19 -0.68 7.86 40.97
N CYS A 20 0.60 8.21 41.15
CA CYS A 20 1.56 8.29 40.06
C CYS A 20 1.78 6.93 39.38
N VAL A 21 1.93 5.85 40.15
CA VAL A 21 2.14 4.50 39.58
C VAL A 21 0.89 4.02 38.83
N MET A 22 -0.31 4.28 39.33
CA MET A 22 -1.54 3.96 38.58
C MET A 22 -1.68 4.77 37.29
N MET A 23 -1.31 6.05 37.30
CA MET A 23 -1.29 6.89 36.08
C MET A 23 -0.25 6.39 35.06
N MET A 24 0.93 5.97 35.51
CA MET A 24 1.97 5.43 34.62
C MET A 24 1.58 4.08 34.00
N ASN A 25 0.84 3.23 34.72
CA ASN A 25 0.29 1.98 34.18
C ASN A 25 -0.88 2.19 33.20
N LEU A 26 -1.57 3.34 33.27
CA LEU A 26 -2.62 3.69 32.31
C LEU A 26 -2.01 4.13 30.95
N LEU A 27 -0.82 4.72 30.98
CA LEU A 27 -0.07 5.16 29.80
C LEU A 27 0.64 4.02 29.03
N THR A 28 0.80 2.82 29.61
CA THR A 28 1.44 1.68 28.94
C THR A 28 0.49 0.82 28.11
N THR A 29 -0.77 1.24 27.94
CA THR A 29 -1.62 0.66 26.91
C THR A 29 -1.10 1.08 25.55
N THR A 30 -0.37 0.19 24.88
CA THR A 30 0.07 0.39 23.50
C THR A 30 -1.16 0.61 22.64
N THR A 31 -1.45 1.86 22.29
CA THR A 31 -2.42 2.18 21.24
C THR A 31 -1.86 1.61 19.95
N THR A 32 -2.37 0.44 19.55
CA THR A 32 -2.19 -0.04 18.18
C THR A 32 -3.02 0.90 17.32
N THR A 33 -2.41 1.98 16.85
CA THR A 33 -3.00 2.80 15.80
C THR A 33 -3.19 1.89 14.59
N LYS A 34 -4.44 1.52 14.28
CA LYS A 34 -4.77 0.95 12.98
C LYS A 34 -4.42 2.03 11.96
N ALA A 35 -3.30 1.86 11.26
CA ALA A 35 -3.00 2.73 10.13
C ALA A 35 -4.10 2.51 9.08
N THR A 36 -4.93 3.54 8.87
CA THR A 36 -5.92 3.51 7.79
C THR A 36 -5.18 3.58 6.46
N PRO A 37 -5.46 2.66 5.51
CA PRO A 37 -4.82 2.68 4.19
C PRO A 37 -5.00 4.04 3.49
N THR A 38 -3.92 4.55 2.90
CA THR A 38 -3.93 5.88 2.27
C THR A 38 -4.36 5.76 0.82
N TYR A 39 -5.58 6.21 0.49
CA TYR A 39 -6.09 6.16 -0.88
C TYR A 39 -5.29 7.09 -1.79
N THR A 40 -4.84 6.57 -2.92
CA THR A 40 -4.06 7.34 -3.89
C THR A 40 -4.90 7.70 -5.11
N THR A 41 -5.35 6.70 -5.89
CA THR A 41 -6.17 6.94 -7.08
C THR A 41 -6.89 5.68 -7.57
N THR A 42 -7.76 5.83 -8.56
CA THR A 42 -8.47 4.75 -9.23
C THR A 42 -8.50 4.98 -10.74
N TYR A 43 -8.40 3.92 -11.51
CA TYR A 43 -8.64 3.88 -12.94
C TYR A 43 -9.77 2.91 -13.25
N CYS A 44 -10.73 3.36 -14.06
CA CYS A 44 -11.82 2.53 -14.58
C CYS A 44 -11.79 2.55 -16.11
N THR A 45 -12.10 1.43 -16.77
CA THR A 45 -12.25 1.46 -18.22
C THR A 45 -13.49 2.27 -18.64
N ASN A 46 -13.34 3.09 -19.68
CA ASN A 46 -14.42 3.85 -20.31
C ASN A 46 -15.24 3.02 -21.32
N THR A 47 -14.83 1.77 -21.56
CA THR A 47 -15.50 0.91 -22.54
C THR A 47 -16.78 0.29 -21.99
N ASN A 48 -17.77 0.05 -22.85
CA ASN A 48 -19.04 -0.63 -22.52
C ASN A 48 -18.86 -2.14 -22.26
N THR A 49 -17.65 -2.60 -21.94
CA THR A 49 -17.43 -3.98 -21.49
C THR A 49 -17.72 -4.03 -20.00
N TYR A 50 -18.90 -4.54 -19.66
CA TYR A 50 -19.37 -4.68 -18.29
C TYR A 50 -19.10 -6.09 -17.76
N ALA A 51 -18.57 -6.16 -16.54
CA ALA A 51 -18.66 -7.38 -15.75
C ALA A 51 -20.00 -7.33 -15.02
N SER A 52 -20.79 -8.42 -15.07
CA SER A 52 -22.00 -8.50 -14.25
C SER A 52 -21.62 -8.27 -12.78
N ASN A 53 -22.38 -7.43 -12.07
CA ASN A 53 -22.16 -7.13 -10.65
C ASN A 53 -21.94 -8.42 -9.85
N ALA A 54 -22.77 -9.45 -10.07
CA ALA A 54 -22.66 -10.75 -9.40
C ALA A 54 -21.30 -11.44 -9.62
N ILE A 55 -20.78 -11.42 -10.86
CA ILE A 55 -19.46 -11.97 -11.19
C ILE A 55 -18.38 -11.18 -10.45
N LEU A 56 -18.48 -9.86 -10.44
CA LEU A 56 -17.50 -8.97 -9.80
C LEU A 56 -17.52 -9.12 -8.26
N VAL A 57 -18.69 -9.29 -7.65
CA VAL A 57 -18.83 -9.60 -6.20
C VAL A 57 -18.15 -10.93 -5.87
N HIS A 58 -18.40 -11.97 -6.65
CA HIS A 58 -17.83 -13.30 -6.41
C HIS A 58 -16.33 -13.33 -6.62
N PHE A 59 -15.86 -12.68 -7.68
CA PHE A 59 -14.45 -12.44 -7.95
C PHE A 59 -13.78 -11.80 -6.72
N LEU A 60 -14.22 -10.59 -6.33
CA LEU A 60 -13.59 -9.84 -5.25
C LEU A 60 -13.73 -10.50 -3.85
N SER A 61 -14.83 -11.21 -3.58
CA SER A 61 -14.99 -11.94 -2.31
C SER A 61 -14.15 -13.22 -2.21
N ARG A 62 -13.80 -13.85 -3.35
CA ARG A 62 -12.86 -14.97 -3.37
C ARG A 62 -11.45 -14.47 -3.07
N PHE A 63 -11.11 -13.29 -3.58
CA PHE A 63 -9.88 -12.58 -3.27
C PHE A 63 -9.76 -12.33 -1.76
N SER A 64 -10.74 -11.68 -1.11
CA SER A 64 -10.74 -11.39 0.34
C SER A 64 -10.46 -12.60 1.25
N ARG A 65 -10.79 -13.81 0.81
CA ARG A 65 -10.57 -15.05 1.58
C ARG A 65 -9.16 -15.63 1.48
N HIS A 66 -8.33 -15.16 0.55
CA HIS A 66 -7.03 -15.79 0.21
C HIS A 66 -5.80 -14.88 0.38
N HIS A 67 -5.90 -13.63 0.88
CA HIS A 67 -4.72 -12.73 0.98
C HIS A 67 -3.56 -13.26 1.81
N ARG A 68 -3.81 -14.18 2.74
CA ARG A 68 -2.74 -14.79 3.55
C ARG A 68 -1.65 -15.50 2.77
N TYR A 69 -1.88 -15.85 1.50
CA TYR A 69 -0.91 -16.54 0.64
C TYR A 69 -0.27 -15.66 -0.46
N PHE A 70 -0.77 -14.44 -0.68
CA PHE A 70 -0.40 -13.60 -1.83
C PHE A 70 0.43 -12.35 -1.46
N PHE A 71 1.06 -12.34 -0.28
CA PHE A 71 1.79 -11.18 0.24
C PHE A 71 2.98 -10.74 -0.61
N THR A 72 3.53 -11.63 -1.46
CA THR A 72 4.82 -11.40 -2.10
C THR A 72 4.86 -11.75 -3.59
N SER A 73 3.83 -12.38 -4.14
CA SER A 73 3.83 -12.92 -5.50
C SER A 73 2.93 -12.11 -6.44
N ARG A 74 3.44 -11.81 -7.63
CA ARG A 74 2.69 -11.22 -8.76
C ARG A 74 1.80 -12.24 -9.47
N THR A 75 1.45 -13.32 -8.79
CA THR A 75 0.65 -14.41 -9.35
C THR A 75 -0.76 -13.91 -9.61
N PRO A 76 -1.18 -13.81 -10.88
CA PRO A 76 -2.56 -13.48 -11.17
C PRO A 76 -3.47 -14.54 -10.60
N TRP A 77 -4.64 -14.11 -10.19
CA TRP A 77 -5.73 -15.02 -9.84
C TRP A 77 -6.84 -14.88 -10.87
N TYR A 78 -7.62 -15.95 -11.02
CA TYR A 78 -8.57 -16.09 -12.11
C TYR A 78 -9.92 -16.50 -11.54
N TYR A 79 -11.00 -15.95 -12.08
CA TYR A 79 -12.35 -16.46 -11.83
C TYR A 79 -13.21 -16.25 -13.07
N SER A 80 -13.88 -17.32 -13.47
CA SER A 80 -14.76 -17.36 -14.63
C SER A 80 -16.21 -17.41 -14.16
N GLY A 81 -17.03 -16.51 -14.67
CA GLY A 81 -18.46 -16.43 -14.38
C GLY A 81 -19.29 -16.27 -15.65
N HIS A 82 -20.53 -16.73 -15.61
CA HIS A 82 -21.45 -16.57 -16.73
C HIS A 82 -22.24 -15.27 -16.59
N ASN A 83 -22.17 -14.38 -17.59
CA ASN A 83 -22.98 -13.17 -17.62
C ASN A 83 -24.33 -13.48 -18.28
N PHE A 84 -25.38 -13.60 -17.47
CA PHE A 84 -26.74 -13.91 -17.93
C PHE A 84 -27.35 -12.82 -18.82
N ALA A 85 -26.94 -11.55 -18.65
CA ALA A 85 -27.48 -10.45 -19.46
C ALA A 85 -26.94 -10.46 -20.90
N THR A 86 -25.74 -11.01 -21.13
CA THR A 86 -25.10 -11.04 -22.45
C THR A 86 -24.96 -12.45 -23.02
N SER A 87 -25.40 -13.48 -22.27
CA SER A 87 -25.19 -14.90 -22.55
C SER A 87 -23.73 -15.25 -22.90
N LYS A 88 -22.77 -14.54 -22.29
CA LYS A 88 -21.34 -14.71 -22.52
C LYS A 88 -20.65 -15.13 -21.23
N SER A 89 -19.70 -16.06 -21.35
CA SER A 89 -18.74 -16.33 -20.29
C SER A 89 -17.77 -15.14 -20.20
N ILE A 90 -17.55 -14.64 -18.98
CA ILE A 90 -16.56 -13.62 -18.68
C ILE A 90 -15.55 -14.25 -17.71
N GLU A 91 -14.32 -14.35 -18.16
CA GLU A 91 -13.18 -14.63 -17.30
C GLU A 91 -12.61 -13.30 -16.81
N LEU A 92 -12.52 -13.14 -15.50
CA LEU A 92 -11.82 -12.04 -14.86
C LEU A 92 -10.48 -12.53 -14.32
N LYS A 93 -9.47 -11.69 -14.50
CA LYS A 93 -8.10 -11.91 -14.06
C LYS A 93 -7.74 -10.77 -13.12
N GLY A 94 -7.17 -11.10 -11.97
CA GLY A 94 -6.82 -10.13 -10.94
C GLY A 94 -5.35 -10.16 -10.60
N LEU A 95 -4.80 -9.01 -10.24
CA LEU A 95 -3.45 -8.85 -9.74
C LEU A 95 -3.46 -7.87 -8.58
N THR A 96 -2.76 -8.23 -7.51
CA THR A 96 -2.54 -7.35 -6.37
C THR A 96 -1.10 -7.33 -5.95
N LEU A 97 -0.69 -6.24 -5.32
CA LEU A 97 0.63 -6.11 -4.74
C LEU A 97 0.53 -5.26 -3.49
N CYS A 98 1.15 -5.71 -2.42
CA CYS A 98 1.43 -4.88 -1.25
C CYS A 98 2.87 -4.37 -1.31
N ARG A 99 3.08 -3.18 -0.76
CA ARG A 99 4.40 -2.61 -0.56
C ARG A 99 5.15 -3.50 0.45
N ARG A 100 6.32 -4.04 0.09
CA ARG A 100 6.95 -5.11 0.91
C ARG A 100 7.55 -4.65 2.25
N ASP A 101 7.54 -3.35 2.55
CA ASP A 101 7.94 -2.75 3.83
C ASP A 101 6.79 -2.71 4.86
N VAL A 102 5.54 -2.98 4.45
CA VAL A 102 4.39 -2.97 5.37
C VAL A 102 4.17 -4.35 6.01
N THR A 103 3.55 -4.37 7.19
CA THR A 103 3.22 -5.64 7.86
C THR A 103 2.11 -6.38 7.12
N ALA A 104 2.01 -7.70 7.33
CA ALA A 104 0.93 -8.51 6.78
C ALA A 104 -0.46 -7.95 7.15
N THR A 105 -0.62 -7.43 8.37
CA THR A 105 -1.86 -6.80 8.84
C THR A 105 -2.20 -5.52 8.07
N VAL A 106 -1.22 -4.64 7.83
CA VAL A 106 -1.43 -3.40 7.06
C VAL A 106 -1.77 -3.73 5.61
N CYS A 107 -1.08 -4.70 5.01
CA CYS A 107 -1.39 -5.20 3.67
C CYS A 107 -2.83 -5.75 3.58
N ASP A 108 -3.26 -6.59 4.52
CA ASP A 108 -4.61 -7.16 4.55
C ASP A 108 -5.69 -6.07 4.69
N GLN A 109 -5.46 -5.09 5.57
CA GLN A 109 -6.34 -3.93 5.72
C GLN A 109 -6.43 -3.11 4.43
N CYS A 110 -5.30 -2.89 3.76
CA CYS A 110 -5.24 -2.17 2.49
C CYS A 110 -5.99 -2.89 1.38
N LEU A 111 -5.75 -4.20 1.19
CA LEU A 111 -6.42 -4.98 0.16
C LEU A 111 -7.92 -5.09 0.42
N THR A 112 -8.34 -5.18 1.69
CA THR A 112 -9.74 -5.15 2.09
C THR A 112 -10.40 -3.81 1.75
N ALA A 113 -9.72 -2.69 2.05
CA ALA A 113 -10.19 -1.36 1.67
C ALA A 113 -10.31 -1.23 0.14
N ALA A 114 -9.28 -1.65 -0.60
CA ALA A 114 -9.25 -1.64 -2.06
C ALA A 114 -10.41 -2.42 -2.69
N VAL A 115 -10.72 -3.61 -2.17
CA VAL A 115 -11.86 -4.44 -2.63
C VAL A 115 -13.19 -3.74 -2.45
N ASN A 116 -13.40 -3.10 -1.30
CA ASN A 116 -14.65 -2.42 -1.02
C ASN A 116 -14.79 -1.16 -1.88
N GLU A 117 -13.72 -0.38 -1.97
CA GLU A 117 -13.72 0.92 -2.61
C GLU A 117 -13.80 0.83 -4.15
N ILE A 118 -13.11 -0.16 -4.76
CA ILE A 118 -13.12 -0.30 -6.23
C ILE A 118 -14.51 -0.60 -6.78
N ARG A 119 -15.39 -1.22 -5.98
CA ARG A 119 -16.79 -1.51 -6.35
C ARG A 119 -17.65 -0.26 -6.41
N ILE A 120 -17.35 0.70 -5.54
CA ILE A 120 -18.05 1.99 -5.46
C ILE A 120 -17.54 2.90 -6.57
N ARG A 121 -16.23 2.95 -6.79
CA ARG A 121 -15.60 3.86 -7.77
C ARG A 121 -15.70 3.39 -9.22
N CYS A 122 -15.65 2.08 -9.47
CA CYS A 122 -15.75 1.50 -10.80
C CYS A 122 -16.94 0.52 -10.90
N PRO A 123 -18.19 1.00 -10.84
CA PRO A 123 -19.36 0.13 -10.90
C PRO A 123 -19.44 -0.58 -12.26
N ASP A 124 -19.69 -1.89 -12.20
CA ASP A 124 -19.91 -2.80 -13.33
C ASP A 124 -18.80 -2.82 -14.41
N LYS A 125 -17.61 -2.29 -14.12
CA LYS A 125 -16.52 -2.26 -15.09
C LYS A 125 -15.88 -3.64 -15.21
N ALA A 126 -15.48 -4.02 -16.43
CA ALA A 126 -14.72 -5.25 -16.65
C ALA A 126 -13.20 -5.08 -16.50
N GLU A 127 -12.73 -3.84 -16.38
CA GLU A 127 -11.34 -3.52 -16.04
C GLU A 127 -11.29 -2.31 -15.11
N ALA A 128 -10.60 -2.48 -13.99
CA ALA A 128 -10.34 -1.41 -13.05
C ALA A 128 -9.04 -1.64 -12.26
N LEU A 129 -8.45 -0.54 -11.82
CA LEU A 129 -7.30 -0.52 -10.94
C LEU A 129 -7.54 0.49 -9.82
N ILE A 130 -7.13 0.16 -8.61
CA ILE A 130 -7.13 1.06 -7.46
C ILE A 130 -5.76 0.99 -6.78
N TRP A 131 -5.25 2.16 -6.40
CA TRP A 131 -3.97 2.33 -5.71
C TRP A 131 -4.19 2.98 -4.36
N TYR A 132 -3.48 2.42 -3.39
CA TYR A 132 -3.20 2.97 -2.08
C TYR A 132 -1.69 3.00 -1.90
N ASP A 133 -1.22 3.80 -0.94
CA ASP A 133 0.22 3.88 -0.66
C ASP A 133 0.81 2.53 -0.22
N GLU A 134 -0.01 1.68 0.41
CA GLU A 134 0.40 0.37 0.93
C GLU A 134 0.14 -0.79 -0.03
N CYS A 135 -0.78 -0.65 -0.99
CA CYS A 135 -1.13 -1.73 -1.92
C CYS A 135 -1.83 -1.24 -3.19
N PHE A 136 -1.90 -2.09 -4.22
CA PHE A 136 -2.80 -1.89 -5.34
C PHE A 136 -3.59 -3.14 -5.68
N LEU A 137 -4.74 -2.96 -6.32
CA LEU A 137 -5.56 -4.01 -6.88
C LEU A 137 -5.94 -3.69 -8.32
N ARG A 138 -5.74 -4.66 -9.22
CA ARG A 138 -6.17 -4.64 -10.62
C ARG A 138 -7.07 -5.82 -10.89
N TYR A 139 -8.11 -5.61 -11.69
CA TYR A 139 -8.75 -6.70 -12.42
C TYR A 139 -9.02 -6.31 -13.87
N THR A 140 -9.08 -7.30 -14.76
CA THR A 140 -9.44 -7.12 -16.16
C THR A 140 -10.01 -8.42 -16.75
N ASN A 141 -10.90 -8.29 -17.73
CA ASN A 141 -11.35 -9.40 -18.58
C ASN A 141 -10.49 -9.58 -19.84
N ARG A 142 -9.38 -8.84 -19.95
CA ARG A 142 -8.45 -8.87 -21.08
C ARG A 142 -7.14 -9.54 -20.67
N TYR A 143 -6.31 -9.86 -21.66
CA TYR A 143 -4.93 -10.22 -21.40
C TYR A 143 -4.20 -9.00 -20.81
N PHE A 144 -3.46 -9.21 -19.73
CA PHE A 144 -2.49 -8.24 -19.23
C PHE A 144 -1.20 -8.96 -18.90
N ASP A 145 -0.10 -8.30 -19.25
CA ASP A 145 1.23 -8.79 -18.95
C ASP A 145 1.62 -8.32 -17.54
N VAL A 146 1.78 -9.27 -16.62
CA VAL A 146 2.20 -8.98 -15.25
C VAL A 146 3.58 -8.37 -15.15
N GLU A 147 4.40 -8.44 -16.20
CA GLU A 147 5.73 -7.82 -16.23
C GLU A 147 5.68 -6.34 -16.62
N LYS A 148 4.58 -5.87 -17.21
CA LYS A 148 4.47 -4.48 -17.68
C LYS A 148 4.08 -3.52 -16.56
N ILE A 149 4.60 -2.29 -16.64
CA ILE A 149 4.32 -1.16 -15.73
C ILE A 149 3.00 -0.46 -16.13
N VAL A 150 2.15 -1.10 -16.95
CA VAL A 150 0.95 -0.48 -17.51
C VAL A 150 -0.32 -1.13 -16.94
N PRO A 151 -1.29 -0.34 -16.45
CA PRO A 151 -1.30 1.13 -16.33
C PRO A 151 -0.35 1.65 -15.25
N ARG A 152 0.24 2.82 -15.50
CA ARG A 152 0.96 3.62 -14.49
C ARG A 152 0.10 4.81 -14.09
N VAL A 153 0.28 5.27 -12.87
CA VAL A 153 -0.30 6.51 -12.37
C VAL A 153 0.85 7.46 -12.08
N ASN A 154 0.72 8.70 -12.54
CA ASN A 154 1.58 9.78 -12.06
C ASN A 154 0.89 10.38 -10.83
N LEU A 155 1.61 10.41 -9.72
CA LEU A 155 1.19 11.15 -8.53
C LEU A 155 1.75 12.55 -8.69
N ASP A 156 0.84 13.50 -8.86
CA ASP A 156 1.14 14.91 -8.99
C ASP A 156 0.32 15.63 -7.93
N ASP A 157 1.00 16.29 -7.00
CA ASP A 157 0.37 17.13 -5.98
C ASP A 157 0.09 18.55 -6.51
N GLY A 158 0.49 18.85 -7.75
CA GLY A 158 0.36 20.15 -8.37
C GLY A 158 1.36 21.18 -7.85
N ASP A 159 2.26 20.80 -6.94
CA ASP A 159 3.25 21.70 -6.33
C ASP A 159 4.58 21.61 -7.08
N VAL A 160 4.56 22.07 -8.33
CA VAL A 160 5.79 22.16 -9.12
C VAL A 160 6.55 23.42 -8.71
N ASP A 161 7.54 23.23 -7.83
CA ASP A 161 8.40 24.33 -7.39
C ASP A 161 9.16 24.94 -8.57
N SER A 162 8.75 26.14 -8.98
CA SER A 162 9.36 26.92 -10.07
C SER A 162 10.84 27.23 -9.87
N SER A 163 11.36 27.16 -8.64
CA SER A 163 12.79 27.33 -8.32
C SER A 163 13.60 26.03 -8.45
N LEU A 164 12.96 24.91 -8.78
CA LEU A 164 13.62 23.62 -8.90
C LEU A 164 14.50 23.57 -10.16
N ASP A 165 15.80 23.38 -9.95
CA ASP A 165 16.73 23.02 -11.03
C ASP A 165 16.41 21.59 -11.51
N LEU A 166 15.60 21.51 -12.58
CA LEU A 166 15.18 20.26 -13.23
C LEU A 166 16.36 19.40 -13.68
N GLY A 167 17.47 20.03 -14.09
CA GLY A 167 18.68 19.31 -14.53
C GLY A 167 19.32 18.57 -13.36
N ARG A 168 19.54 19.27 -12.23
CA ARG A 168 20.05 18.66 -10.99
C ARG A 168 19.09 17.64 -10.41
N PHE A 169 17.79 17.93 -10.40
CA PHE A 169 16.77 17.00 -9.92
C PHE A 169 16.80 15.69 -10.70
N ASN A 170 16.73 15.75 -12.03
CA ASN A 170 16.77 14.56 -12.89
C ASN A 170 18.06 13.76 -12.72
N GLN A 171 19.20 14.46 -12.55
CA GLN A 171 20.48 13.80 -12.33
C GLN A 171 20.54 13.06 -10.98
N SER A 172 20.09 13.71 -9.89
CA SER A 172 20.02 13.10 -8.56
C SER A 172 19.02 11.94 -8.52
N LEU A 173 17.85 12.11 -9.14
CA LEU A 173 16.84 11.05 -9.27
C LEU A 173 17.38 9.84 -10.03
N TYR A 174 18.01 10.05 -11.19
CA TYR A 174 18.58 8.95 -11.99
C TYR A 174 19.65 8.17 -11.22
N ARG A 175 20.54 8.87 -10.52
CA ARG A 175 21.56 8.24 -9.65
C ARG A 175 20.91 7.45 -8.52
N LEU A 176 19.91 8.02 -7.85
CA LEU A 176 19.16 7.36 -6.78
C LEU A 176 18.51 6.07 -7.29
N LEU A 177 17.75 6.14 -8.38
CA LEU A 177 17.03 5.00 -8.93
C LEU A 177 17.98 3.87 -9.37
N ASN A 178 19.11 4.17 -10.00
CA ASN A 178 20.09 3.15 -10.37
C ASN A 178 20.69 2.44 -9.15
N ARG A 179 20.96 3.16 -8.06
CA ARG A 179 21.41 2.58 -6.80
C ARG A 179 20.32 1.66 -6.22
N LEU A 180 19.10 2.16 -6.08
CA LEU A 180 17.99 1.40 -5.50
C LEU A 180 17.65 0.14 -6.31
N VAL A 181 17.71 0.20 -7.64
CA VAL A 181 17.58 -0.96 -8.52
C VAL A 181 18.63 -2.03 -8.20
N THR A 182 19.89 -1.62 -8.06
CA THR A 182 21.00 -2.54 -7.77
C THR A 182 20.82 -3.20 -6.40
N GLU A 183 20.43 -2.42 -5.39
CA GLU A 183 20.18 -2.92 -4.03
C GLU A 183 18.97 -3.88 -3.95
N ALA A 184 17.87 -3.52 -4.62
CA ALA A 184 16.65 -4.33 -4.60
C ALA A 184 16.86 -5.69 -5.30
N VAL A 185 17.64 -5.72 -6.39
CA VAL A 185 17.95 -6.93 -7.15
C VAL A 185 18.93 -7.85 -6.41
N ALA A 186 19.92 -7.30 -5.71
CA ALA A 186 21.00 -8.09 -5.12
C ALA A 186 20.56 -9.03 -4.00
N ALA A 187 19.56 -8.63 -3.19
CA ALA A 187 19.01 -9.48 -2.11
C ALA A 187 17.78 -8.88 -1.44
N LYS A 188 17.65 -7.55 -1.41
CA LYS A 188 16.72 -6.89 -0.48
C LYS A 188 15.26 -6.94 -0.91
N LYS A 189 14.97 -7.29 -2.18
CA LYS A 189 13.60 -7.33 -2.75
C LYS A 189 12.85 -5.98 -2.75
N VAL A 190 13.32 -5.03 -1.94
CA VAL A 190 12.94 -3.63 -1.79
C VAL A 190 14.19 -2.84 -1.44
N ALA A 191 14.31 -1.62 -1.95
CA ALA A 191 15.30 -0.65 -1.50
C ALA A 191 14.65 0.72 -1.43
N ALA A 192 14.89 1.44 -0.34
CA ALA A 192 14.46 2.82 -0.19
C ALA A 192 15.68 3.71 0.08
N GLY A 193 15.59 4.97 -0.31
CA GLY A 193 16.63 5.93 0.01
C GLY A 193 16.32 7.32 -0.50
N GLU A 194 17.26 8.22 -0.25
CA GLU A 194 17.16 9.61 -0.63
C GLU A 194 18.44 10.08 -1.34
N ALA A 195 18.32 11.18 -2.07
CA ALA A 195 19.42 11.91 -2.66
C ALA A 195 19.22 13.41 -2.52
N VAL A 196 20.30 14.12 -2.24
CA VAL A 196 20.31 15.58 -2.14
C VAL A 196 20.22 16.17 -3.56
N VAL A 197 19.33 17.12 -3.76
CA VAL A 197 19.20 17.92 -4.99
C VAL A 197 19.82 19.30 -4.77
N THR A 198 19.49 19.92 -3.63
CA THR A 198 20.10 21.15 -3.11
C THR A 198 20.26 21.03 -1.59
N GLU A 199 20.88 22.00 -0.91
CA GLU A 199 21.04 22.00 0.55
C GLU A 199 19.72 21.77 1.32
N TRP A 200 18.59 22.20 0.75
CA TRP A 200 17.27 22.18 1.39
C TRP A 200 16.29 21.22 0.72
N LYS A 201 16.67 20.61 -0.41
CA LYS A 201 15.78 19.72 -1.18
C LYS A 201 16.39 18.35 -1.34
N LYS A 202 15.60 17.34 -1.02
CA LYS A 202 15.92 15.93 -1.25
C LYS A 202 14.87 15.31 -2.15
N VAL A 203 15.28 14.31 -2.90
CA VAL A 203 14.40 13.40 -3.61
C VAL A 203 14.43 12.06 -2.92
N HIS A 204 13.26 11.45 -2.73
CA HIS A 204 13.12 10.13 -2.14
C HIS A 204 12.82 9.11 -3.24
N GLY A 205 13.00 7.84 -2.93
CA GLY A 205 12.75 6.78 -3.90
C GLY A 205 12.58 5.43 -3.23
N LEU A 206 11.69 4.64 -3.80
CA LEU A 206 11.41 3.28 -3.37
C LEU A 206 11.42 2.34 -4.58
N MET A 207 12.36 1.41 -4.60
CA MET A 207 12.40 0.34 -5.59
C MET A 207 11.88 -0.95 -4.98
N GLN A 208 11.00 -1.66 -5.68
CA GLN A 208 10.56 -2.99 -5.29
C GLN A 208 10.77 -3.97 -6.44
N CYS A 209 11.12 -5.20 -6.11
CA CYS A 209 11.21 -6.31 -7.05
C CYS A 209 10.23 -7.40 -6.60
N THR A 210 9.78 -8.24 -7.52
CA THR A 210 8.93 -9.41 -7.19
C THR A 210 9.76 -10.68 -7.28
N ASP A 211 9.26 -11.79 -6.74
CA ASP A 211 10.05 -13.01 -6.57
C ASP A 211 10.23 -13.81 -7.88
N ASP A 212 9.50 -13.46 -8.94
CA ASP A 212 9.45 -14.21 -10.21
C ASP A 212 10.58 -13.86 -11.20
N LEU A 213 11.64 -13.19 -10.73
CA LEU A 213 12.67 -12.65 -11.61
C LEU A 213 13.80 -13.66 -11.87
N THR A 214 13.64 -14.46 -12.92
CA THR A 214 14.76 -15.13 -13.57
C THR A 214 15.70 -14.09 -14.20
N LYS A 215 16.71 -13.62 -13.45
CA LYS A 215 17.94 -12.85 -13.83
C LYS A 215 17.90 -11.73 -14.89
N ARG A 216 16.80 -11.42 -15.61
CA ARG A 216 16.82 -10.52 -16.78
C ARG A 216 15.69 -9.50 -16.86
N ARG A 217 14.72 -9.48 -15.94
CA ARG A 217 13.54 -8.61 -16.07
C ARG A 217 13.27 -7.90 -14.75
N LYS A 218 12.98 -6.60 -14.79
CA LYS A 218 12.88 -5.71 -13.62
C LYS A 218 11.46 -5.12 -13.59
N SER A 219 10.78 -5.08 -12.45
CA SER A 219 9.51 -4.37 -12.37
C SER A 219 9.18 -3.77 -11.00
N PHE A 220 8.73 -2.52 -11.09
CA PHE A 220 8.21 -1.56 -10.10
C PHE A 220 9.23 -0.69 -9.35
N ALA A 221 9.51 0.48 -9.92
CA ALA A 221 10.08 1.62 -9.20
C ALA A 221 8.94 2.58 -8.87
N SER A 222 8.67 2.82 -7.59
CA SER A 222 7.86 3.94 -7.15
C SER A 222 8.79 5.08 -6.78
N VAL A 223 8.75 6.17 -7.53
CA VAL A 223 9.33 7.44 -7.07
C VAL A 223 8.26 8.08 -6.19
N LEU A 224 8.60 8.34 -4.93
CA LEU A 224 7.82 9.18 -4.01
C LEU A 224 8.55 10.51 -3.90
#